data_AF-A0A973JVK1-F1
#
_entry.id   AF-A0A973JVK1-F1
#
_cell.length_a   1.000
_cell.length_b   1.000
_cell.length_c   1.000
_cell.angle_alpha   90.00
_cell.angle_beta   90.00
_cell.angle_gamma   90.00
#
_symmetry.space_group_name_H-M   'P 1'
#
loop_
_entity.id
_entity.type
_entity.pdbx_description
1 polymer ?
#
loop_
_entity_poly.entity_id
_entity_poly.type
_entity_poly.pdbx_seq_one_letter_code
_entity_poly.pdbx_strand_id
1 'polypeptide(L)'
;DPNGLSYMVAPSEDVYLLMLDTNKYGMLNMPTGSGIIRQETLYWIREATQIARDNNAQIVTVMHHNLIKHSERLYQGYVINNSEEVVPVFDELDLSIVLSGHMHAQSIKSTEQANNTIYDIVTSSMSIYPMNVGVLEYSKEVGFSYHLESLDVQSWAESNSTDPNLLNFNEYAKEMNFIQNYNRAVSSLIEEEYVIDESLVLSDEVIQRLKDANFNGVIRQIKNELLVLHGFKLESEIEVQSTDTRITSVEIMNQK
;
A
#
# COMPACT_ATOMS: atom_id res chain seq x y z
N ASP A 1 7.62 19.59 -12.96
CA ASP A 1 6.79 20.67 -12.40
C ASP A 1 7.70 21.77 -11.85
N PRO A 2 7.67 23.00 -12.38
CA PRO A 2 8.45 24.10 -11.83
C PRO A 2 8.05 24.49 -10.39
N ASN A 3 6.89 24.05 -9.91
CA ASN A 3 6.32 24.40 -8.60
C ASN A 3 6.42 23.25 -7.57
N GLY A 4 7.15 22.18 -7.85
CA GLY A 4 7.20 21.00 -6.99
C GLY A 4 8.27 19.99 -7.38
N LEU A 5 8.25 18.83 -6.72
CA LEU A 5 9.16 17.72 -7.03
C LEU A 5 8.57 16.73 -8.03
N SER A 6 7.39 17.03 -8.61
CA SER A 6 6.80 16.22 -9.67
C SER A 6 7.58 16.35 -10.98
N TYR A 7 7.74 15.26 -11.71
CA TYR A 7 8.43 15.22 -13.00
C TYR A 7 7.89 14.13 -13.90
N MET A 8 8.20 14.21 -15.20
CA MET A 8 7.87 13.18 -16.17
C MET A 8 9.18 12.66 -16.77
N VAL A 9 9.29 11.36 -16.95
CA VAL A 9 10.46 10.72 -17.55
C VAL A 9 10.01 9.65 -18.55
N ALA A 10 10.77 9.50 -19.63
CA ALA A 10 10.52 8.51 -20.68
C ALA A 10 11.59 7.41 -20.60
N PRO A 11 11.38 6.35 -19.80
CA PRO A 11 12.33 5.23 -19.76
C PRO A 11 12.35 4.40 -21.05
N SER A 12 11.27 4.43 -21.85
CA SER A 12 11.20 3.82 -23.19
C SER A 12 10.52 4.77 -24.18
N GLU A 13 10.46 4.35 -25.46
CA GLU A 13 9.78 5.12 -26.51
C GLU A 13 8.25 5.12 -26.33
N ASP A 14 7.71 4.08 -25.72
CA ASP A 14 6.27 3.78 -25.65
C ASP A 14 5.69 3.77 -24.23
N VAL A 15 6.51 4.01 -23.19
CA VAL A 15 6.06 4.15 -21.80
C VAL A 15 6.75 5.34 -21.13
N TYR A 16 5.92 6.22 -20.55
CA TYR A 16 6.34 7.38 -19.79
C TYR A 16 5.88 7.23 -18.34
N LEU A 17 6.71 7.69 -17.40
CA LEU A 17 6.38 7.72 -15.99
C LEU A 17 6.06 9.15 -15.58
N LEU A 18 4.84 9.36 -15.10
CA LEU A 18 4.40 10.62 -14.49
C LEU A 18 4.59 10.50 -12.97
N MET A 19 5.69 11.05 -12.47
CA MET A 19 6.10 10.97 -11.07
C MET A 19 5.54 12.18 -10.33
N LEU A 20 4.56 11.97 -9.45
CA LEU A 20 3.83 13.04 -8.76
C LEU A 20 4.22 13.13 -7.28
N ASP A 21 4.71 14.30 -6.88
CA ASP A 21 4.91 14.65 -5.49
C ASP A 21 3.59 15.13 -4.87
N THR A 22 2.91 14.22 -4.18
CA THR A 22 1.62 14.49 -3.54
C THR A 22 1.75 14.90 -2.08
N ASN A 23 2.96 15.06 -1.56
CA ASN A 23 3.17 15.39 -0.15
C ASN A 23 2.80 16.84 0.15
N LYS A 24 2.23 17.04 1.34
CA LYS A 24 2.06 18.37 1.93
C LYS A 24 3.17 18.64 2.93
N TYR A 25 4.10 19.51 2.56
CA TYR A 25 5.19 19.94 3.42
C TYR A 25 4.73 21.09 4.32
N GLY A 26 4.74 20.86 5.63
CA GLY A 26 4.45 21.86 6.67
C GLY A 26 5.69 22.67 7.07
N MET A 27 5.69 23.23 8.28
CA MET A 27 6.88 23.90 8.83
C MET A 27 8.10 22.96 8.80
N LEU A 28 9.27 23.52 8.48
CA LEU A 28 10.53 22.78 8.32
C LEU A 28 10.54 21.73 7.20
N ASN A 29 9.64 21.84 6.21
CA ASN A 29 9.48 20.89 5.12
C ASN A 29 9.14 19.45 5.58
N MET A 30 8.45 19.32 6.72
CA MET A 30 8.00 18.03 7.24
C MET A 30 6.63 17.65 6.66
N PRO A 31 6.42 16.42 6.17
CA PRO A 31 5.14 16.00 5.64
C PRO A 31 4.06 15.94 6.74
N THR A 32 2.88 16.49 6.47
CA THR A 32 1.76 16.54 7.43
C THR A 32 0.90 15.26 7.49
N GLY A 33 1.35 14.18 6.84
CA GLY A 33 0.66 12.88 6.75
C GLY A 33 -0.50 12.82 5.76
N SER A 34 -1.05 13.96 5.31
CA SER A 34 -2.04 14.05 4.23
C SER A 34 -1.40 14.51 2.92
N GLY A 35 -2.03 14.14 1.79
CA GLY A 35 -1.56 14.48 0.45
C GLY A 35 -2.51 15.39 -0.32
N ILE A 36 -1.97 16.06 -1.33
CA ILE A 36 -2.73 16.90 -2.28
C ILE A 36 -1.96 17.00 -3.60
N ILE A 37 -2.66 17.09 -4.72
CA ILE A 37 -2.07 17.59 -5.97
C ILE A 37 -2.49 19.05 -6.10
N ARG A 38 -1.51 19.96 -6.09
CA ARG A 38 -1.78 21.40 -6.18
C ARG A 38 -2.33 21.76 -7.56
N GLN A 39 -3.05 22.88 -7.63
CA GLN A 39 -3.65 23.34 -8.88
C GLN A 39 -2.60 23.61 -9.97
N GLU A 40 -1.46 24.20 -9.58
CA GLU A 40 -0.35 24.47 -10.48
C GLU A 40 0.26 23.16 -11.03
N THR A 41 0.34 22.13 -10.19
CA THR A 41 0.76 20.79 -10.62
C THR A 41 -0.27 20.17 -11.57
N LEU A 42 -1.58 20.34 -11.34
CA LEU A 42 -2.61 19.85 -12.28
C LEU A 42 -2.50 20.53 -13.65
N TYR A 43 -2.23 21.83 -13.70
CA TYR A 43 -1.98 22.52 -14.97
C TYR A 43 -0.72 21.99 -15.66
N TRP A 44 0.36 21.81 -14.90
CA TRP A 44 1.60 21.23 -15.43
C TRP A 44 1.40 19.80 -15.96
N ILE A 45 0.61 18.95 -15.28
CA ILE A 45 0.30 17.59 -15.74
C ILE A 45 -0.31 17.62 -17.13
N ARG A 46 -1.27 18.53 -17.40
CA ARG A 46 -1.92 18.65 -18.71
C ARG A 46 -0.94 18.96 -19.84
N GLU A 47 0.08 19.77 -19.56
CA GLU A 47 1.14 20.10 -20.52
C GLU A 47 2.12 18.93 -20.68
N ALA A 48 2.53 18.31 -19.57
CA ALA A 48 3.50 17.22 -19.56
C ALA A 48 2.98 15.99 -20.32
N THR A 49 1.71 15.62 -20.13
CA THR A 49 1.10 14.44 -20.78
C THR A 49 0.91 14.63 -22.29
N GLN A 50 0.91 15.87 -22.79
CA GLN A 50 0.82 16.12 -24.22
C GLN A 50 2.00 15.48 -24.98
N ILE A 51 3.20 15.50 -24.41
CA ILE A 51 4.39 14.91 -25.04
C ILE A 51 4.23 13.41 -25.21
N ALA A 52 3.70 12.70 -24.20
CA ALA A 52 3.44 11.27 -24.32
C ALA A 52 2.35 10.97 -25.36
N ARG A 53 1.28 11.78 -25.43
CA ARG A 53 0.24 11.65 -26.45
C ARG A 53 0.78 11.85 -27.87
N ASP A 54 1.60 12.87 -28.08
CA ASP A 54 2.21 13.14 -29.39
C ASP A 54 3.13 11.99 -29.85
N ASN A 55 3.71 11.25 -28.91
CA ASN A 55 4.53 10.06 -29.17
C ASN A 55 3.74 8.73 -29.11
N ASN A 56 2.42 8.77 -28.92
CA ASN A 56 1.57 7.60 -28.76
C ASN A 56 2.08 6.62 -27.69
N ALA A 57 2.62 7.18 -26.59
CA ALA A 57 3.17 6.45 -25.47
C ALA A 57 2.14 6.31 -24.34
N GLN A 58 2.18 5.18 -23.64
CA GLN A 58 1.41 4.94 -22.43
C GLN A 58 1.99 5.73 -21.26
N ILE A 59 1.14 6.12 -20.31
CA ILE A 59 1.58 6.85 -19.11
C ILE A 59 1.25 6.03 -17.87
N VAL A 60 2.27 5.73 -17.07
CA VAL A 60 2.11 5.18 -15.72
C VAL A 60 2.28 6.31 -14.72
N THR A 61 1.23 6.60 -13.95
CA THR A 61 1.30 7.61 -12.89
C THR A 61 1.82 6.97 -11.62
N VAL A 62 2.76 7.64 -10.95
CA VAL A 62 3.33 7.17 -9.67
C VAL A 62 3.16 8.28 -8.65
N MET A 63 2.58 7.95 -7.49
CA MET A 63 2.35 8.90 -6.40
C MET A 63 2.48 8.25 -5.03
N HIS A 64 2.72 9.03 -3.97
CA HIS A 64 2.85 8.46 -2.63
C HIS A 64 1.50 8.08 -2.01
N HIS A 65 0.61 9.07 -1.91
CA HIS A 65 -0.76 8.92 -1.39
C HIS A 65 -1.65 8.19 -2.40
N ASN A 66 -2.74 7.59 -1.93
CA ASN A 66 -3.72 6.91 -2.78
C ASN A 66 -4.52 7.93 -3.60
N LEU A 67 -4.89 7.57 -4.82
CA LEU A 67 -5.80 8.36 -5.65
C LEU A 67 -7.25 8.14 -5.20
N ILE A 68 -7.65 6.90 -4.89
CA ILE A 68 -9.02 6.55 -4.50
C ILE A 68 -9.07 5.83 -3.16
N LYS A 69 -10.27 5.60 -2.63
CA LYS A 69 -10.46 4.89 -1.36
C LYS A 69 -10.19 3.38 -1.54
N HIS A 70 -9.27 2.86 -0.73
CA HIS A 70 -9.03 1.41 -0.61
C HIS A 70 -9.74 0.76 0.57
N SER A 71 -10.31 1.59 1.46
CA SER A 71 -11.12 1.17 2.59
C SER A 71 -12.17 2.23 2.88
N GLU A 72 -13.43 1.83 3.08
CA GLU A 72 -14.50 2.74 3.51
C GLU A 72 -14.28 3.29 4.93
N ARG A 73 -13.42 2.64 5.72
CA ARG A 73 -13.13 3.03 7.10
C ARG A 73 -11.79 3.76 7.25
N LEU A 74 -10.78 3.35 6.50
CA LEU A 74 -9.41 3.86 6.61
C LEU A 74 -8.97 4.53 5.29
N TYR A 75 -9.37 5.78 5.10
CA TYR A 75 -9.00 6.57 3.93
C TYR A 75 -8.53 7.99 4.24
N GLN A 76 -8.93 8.56 5.38
CA GLN A 76 -8.52 9.91 5.78
C GLN A 76 -7.00 9.96 6.01
N GLY A 77 -6.34 10.94 5.38
CA GLY A 77 -4.88 11.05 5.37
C GLY A 77 -4.17 10.12 4.39
N TYR A 78 -4.81 9.02 3.95
CA TYR A 78 -4.25 8.09 2.96
C TYR A 78 -4.53 8.51 1.53
N VAL A 79 -5.79 8.88 1.25
CA VAL A 79 -6.22 9.38 -0.05
C VAL A 79 -5.88 10.87 -0.16
N ILE A 80 -5.44 11.33 -1.33
CA ILE A 80 -5.22 12.76 -1.56
C ILE A 80 -6.50 13.57 -1.31
N ASN A 81 -6.33 14.74 -0.69
CA ASN A 81 -7.44 15.56 -0.21
C ASN A 81 -8.40 16.02 -1.32
N ASN A 82 -7.89 16.23 -2.54
CA ASN A 82 -8.67 16.67 -3.69
C ASN A 82 -8.88 15.56 -4.72
N SER A 83 -8.98 14.30 -4.29
CA SER A 83 -9.26 13.14 -5.16
C SER A 83 -10.45 13.35 -6.09
N GLU A 84 -11.56 13.91 -5.59
CA GLU A 84 -12.78 14.17 -6.38
C GLU A 84 -12.57 15.15 -7.54
N GLU A 85 -11.56 16.03 -7.43
CA GLU A 85 -11.15 16.94 -8.50
C GLU A 85 -10.12 16.29 -9.44
N VAL A 86 -9.17 15.53 -8.88
CA VAL A 86 -8.07 14.93 -9.63
C VAL A 86 -8.52 13.77 -10.51
N VAL A 87 -9.41 12.91 -10.01
CA VAL A 87 -9.87 11.70 -10.73
C VAL A 87 -10.47 12.05 -12.10
N PRO A 88 -11.38 13.04 -12.23
CA PRO A 88 -11.87 13.48 -13.55
C PRO A 88 -10.77 14.01 -14.47
N VAL A 89 -9.75 14.69 -13.92
CA VAL A 89 -8.62 15.17 -14.73
C VAL A 89 -7.78 14.00 -15.23
N PHE A 90 -7.58 12.97 -14.42
CA PHE A 90 -6.86 11.76 -14.84
C PHE A 90 -7.63 11.02 -15.95
N ASP A 91 -8.96 10.94 -15.84
CA ASP A 91 -9.81 10.37 -16.89
C ASP A 91 -9.71 11.16 -18.21
N GLU A 92 -9.79 12.49 -18.15
CA GLU A 92 -9.64 13.37 -19.32
C GLU A 92 -8.27 13.23 -20.02
N LEU A 93 -7.24 12.92 -19.24
CA LEU A 93 -5.86 12.78 -19.72
C LEU A 93 -5.46 11.33 -20.05
N ASP A 94 -6.40 10.38 -20.00
CA ASP A 94 -6.16 8.95 -20.25
C ASP A 94 -5.14 8.31 -19.29
N LEU A 95 -5.09 8.79 -18.04
CA LEU A 95 -4.21 8.28 -16.99
C LEU A 95 -4.88 7.10 -16.26
N SER A 96 -4.86 5.93 -16.90
CA SER A 96 -5.59 4.75 -16.43
C SER A 96 -4.87 3.93 -15.34
N ILE A 97 -3.57 4.14 -15.10
CA ILE A 97 -2.76 3.39 -14.12
C ILE A 97 -2.10 4.33 -13.13
N VAL A 98 -2.36 4.10 -11.84
CA VAL A 98 -1.72 4.77 -10.72
C VAL A 98 -1.04 3.72 -9.84
N LEU A 99 0.27 3.85 -9.67
CA LEU A 99 1.03 3.14 -8.65
C LEU A 99 1.13 4.02 -7.42
N SER A 100 0.51 3.60 -6.32
CA SER A 100 0.50 4.34 -5.06
C SER A 100 1.03 3.52 -3.87
N GLY A 101 1.17 4.17 -2.71
CA GLY A 101 1.74 3.59 -1.50
C GLY A 101 1.05 4.12 -0.25
N HIS A 102 1.85 4.63 0.70
CA HIS A 102 1.44 5.30 1.96
C HIS A 102 0.66 4.45 2.97
N MET A 103 -0.37 3.71 2.55
CA MET A 103 -1.16 2.82 3.42
C MET A 103 -0.39 1.55 3.87
N HIS A 104 0.74 1.25 3.22
CA HIS A 104 1.63 0.12 3.50
C HIS A 104 0.98 -1.28 3.41
N ALA A 105 -0.23 -1.37 2.87
CA ALA A 105 -1.03 -2.58 2.77
C ALA A 105 -1.40 -2.81 1.30
N GLN A 106 -1.07 -3.99 0.77
CA GLN A 106 -1.41 -4.34 -0.61
C GLN A 106 -2.90 -4.13 -0.87
N SER A 107 -3.23 -3.39 -1.91
CA SER A 107 -4.62 -3.22 -2.34
C SER A 107 -4.68 -2.77 -3.79
N ILE A 108 -5.59 -3.35 -4.56
CA ILE A 108 -5.88 -2.94 -5.92
C ILE A 108 -7.35 -2.57 -5.97
N LYS A 109 -7.64 -1.34 -6.39
CA LYS A 109 -8.99 -0.84 -6.60
C LYS A 109 -9.05 -0.10 -7.92
N SER A 110 -10.26 0.04 -8.44
CA SER A 110 -10.50 0.81 -9.65
C SER A 110 -11.72 1.68 -9.48
N THR A 111 -11.80 2.72 -10.31
CA THR A 111 -12.98 3.56 -10.46
C THR A 111 -13.29 3.69 -11.95
N GLU A 112 -14.54 3.42 -12.33
CA GLU A 112 -15.03 3.68 -13.69
C GLU A 112 -15.33 5.17 -13.81
N GLN A 113 -14.83 5.81 -14.86
CA GLN A 113 -15.05 7.22 -15.19
C GLN A 113 -15.76 7.34 -16.54
N ALA A 114 -15.86 8.55 -17.08
CA ALA A 114 -16.65 8.79 -18.29
C ALA A 114 -15.99 8.17 -19.52
N ASN A 115 -14.66 8.24 -19.61
CA ASN A 115 -13.91 7.70 -20.74
C ASN A 115 -13.31 6.33 -20.41
N ASN A 116 -12.73 6.18 -19.21
CA ASN A 116 -11.85 5.06 -18.87
C ASN A 116 -12.07 4.50 -17.46
N THR A 117 -11.49 3.34 -17.19
CA THR A 117 -11.33 2.82 -15.82
C THR A 117 -9.94 3.18 -15.31
N ILE A 118 -9.87 3.84 -14.15
CA ILE A 118 -8.61 4.18 -13.49
C ILE A 118 -8.33 3.14 -12.40
N TYR A 119 -7.18 2.47 -12.50
CA TYR A 119 -6.68 1.52 -11.51
C TYR A 119 -5.72 2.22 -10.55
N ASP A 120 -6.01 2.16 -9.26
CA ASP A 120 -5.11 2.55 -8.19
C ASP A 120 -4.53 1.27 -7.56
N ILE A 121 -3.24 1.06 -7.77
CA ILE A 121 -2.49 -0.12 -7.36
C ILE A 121 -1.57 0.30 -6.21
N VAL A 122 -1.98 -0.05 -4.99
CA VAL A 122 -1.19 0.20 -3.80
C VAL A 122 -0.29 -1.01 -3.56
N THR A 123 1.02 -0.80 -3.71
CA THR A 123 2.01 -1.81 -3.35
C THR A 123 2.21 -1.81 -1.82
N SER A 124 2.22 -3.00 -1.19
CA SER A 124 2.58 -3.13 0.23
C SER A 124 3.96 -2.54 0.53
N SER A 125 4.20 -2.11 1.77
CA SER A 125 5.51 -1.58 2.14
C SER A 125 6.58 -2.67 2.06
N MET A 126 7.66 -2.41 1.32
CA MET A 126 8.85 -3.26 1.29
C MET A 126 9.49 -3.46 2.68
N SER A 127 9.20 -2.58 3.64
CA SER A 127 9.73 -2.66 5.01
C SER A 127 8.88 -3.49 5.98
N ILE A 128 7.73 -4.00 5.54
CA ILE A 128 6.78 -4.74 6.37
C ILE A 128 6.58 -6.12 5.77
N TYR A 129 6.64 -7.17 6.59
CA TYR A 129 6.36 -8.54 6.17
C TYR A 129 5.05 -8.64 5.38
N PRO A 130 5.01 -9.34 4.24
CA PRO A 130 6.04 -10.23 3.68
C PRO A 130 7.10 -9.54 2.80
N MET A 131 7.20 -8.20 2.82
CA MET A 131 8.24 -7.41 2.12
C MET A 131 8.21 -7.64 0.61
N ASN A 132 7.01 -7.55 0.04
CA ASN A 132 6.83 -7.70 -1.39
C ASN A 132 7.25 -6.45 -2.15
N VAL A 133 7.61 -6.65 -3.40
CA VAL A 133 7.74 -5.64 -4.44
C VAL A 133 6.64 -5.83 -5.48
N GLY A 134 6.21 -4.74 -6.10
CA GLY A 134 5.30 -4.78 -7.24
C GLY A 134 6.08 -4.88 -8.54
N VAL A 135 5.75 -5.86 -9.37
CA VAL A 135 6.27 -6.00 -10.73
C VAL A 135 5.17 -5.54 -11.67
N LEU A 136 5.49 -4.55 -12.52
CA LEU A 136 4.63 -4.05 -13.57
C LEU A 136 5.29 -4.37 -14.92
N GLU A 137 4.70 -5.26 -15.70
CA GLU A 137 5.17 -5.59 -17.04
C GLU A 137 4.29 -4.90 -18.07
N TYR A 138 4.88 -4.56 -19.22
CA TYR A 138 4.19 -3.91 -20.32
C TYR A 138 4.47 -4.62 -21.63
N SER A 139 3.44 -4.80 -22.43
CA SER A 139 3.56 -5.12 -23.86
C SER A 139 2.58 -4.31 -24.68
N LYS A 140 3.01 -3.94 -25.89
CA LYS A 140 2.20 -3.12 -26.79
C LYS A 140 0.94 -3.83 -27.28
N GLU A 141 0.96 -5.16 -27.33
CA GLU A 141 -0.15 -5.99 -27.82
C GLU A 141 -1.23 -6.21 -26.76
N VAL A 142 -0.84 -6.31 -25.48
CA VAL A 142 -1.75 -6.70 -24.39
C VAL A 142 -2.09 -5.49 -23.52
N GLY A 143 -1.09 -4.73 -23.08
CA GLY A 143 -1.21 -3.71 -22.04
C GLY A 143 -0.29 -4.00 -20.87
N PHE A 144 -0.75 -3.72 -19.66
CA PHE A 144 0.02 -3.88 -18.44
C PHE A 144 -0.44 -5.06 -17.61
N SER A 145 0.49 -5.83 -17.06
CA SER A 145 0.25 -6.81 -16.00
C SER A 145 0.95 -6.35 -14.74
N TYR A 146 0.27 -6.43 -13.60
CA TYR A 146 0.88 -6.20 -12.30
C TYR A 146 0.73 -7.45 -11.44
N HIS A 147 1.79 -7.81 -10.72
CA HIS A 147 1.74 -8.79 -9.63
C HIS A 147 2.72 -8.44 -8.52
N LEU A 148 2.46 -9.00 -7.34
CA LEU A 148 3.42 -8.96 -6.24
C LEU A 148 4.41 -10.12 -6.34
N GLU A 149 5.66 -9.80 -6.02
CA GLU A 149 6.73 -10.78 -5.77
C GLU A 149 7.33 -10.56 -4.39
N SER A 150 7.64 -11.64 -3.68
CA SER A 150 8.33 -11.57 -2.39
C SER A 150 9.83 -11.38 -2.59
N LEU A 151 10.44 -10.51 -1.79
CA LEU A 151 11.89 -10.29 -1.85
C LEU A 151 12.64 -11.46 -1.21
N ASP A 152 13.48 -12.15 -1.99
CA ASP A 152 14.29 -13.28 -1.50
C ASP A 152 15.59 -12.81 -0.84
N VAL A 153 15.45 -12.24 0.36
CA VAL A 153 16.58 -11.79 1.18
C VAL A 153 17.43 -12.96 1.67
N GLN A 154 16.83 -14.13 1.89
CA GLN A 154 17.52 -15.30 2.41
C GLN A 154 18.54 -15.82 1.39
N SER A 155 18.14 -16.02 0.13
CA SER A 155 19.06 -16.43 -0.93
C SER A 155 20.17 -15.40 -1.16
N TRP A 156 19.86 -14.10 -1.05
CA TRP A 156 20.90 -13.06 -1.08
C TRP A 156 21.88 -13.21 0.08
N ALA A 157 21.39 -13.46 1.30
CA ALA A 157 22.20 -13.54 2.50
C ALA A 157 23.18 -14.73 2.48
N GLU A 158 22.80 -15.87 1.91
CA GLU A 158 23.66 -17.07 1.80
C GLU A 158 25.03 -16.77 1.15
N SER A 159 25.08 -15.82 0.23
CA SER A 159 26.31 -15.42 -0.47
C SER A 159 26.93 -14.11 0.05
N ASN A 160 26.21 -13.33 0.87
CA ASN A 160 26.58 -11.94 1.18
C ASN A 160 26.63 -11.62 2.68
N SER A 161 26.21 -12.53 3.57
CA SER A 161 26.10 -12.26 4.99
C SER A 161 26.39 -13.49 5.85
N THR A 162 26.79 -13.24 7.10
CA THR A 162 26.88 -14.24 8.17
C THR A 162 25.87 -13.98 9.29
N ASP A 163 25.00 -12.98 9.14
CA ASP A 163 23.99 -12.65 10.13
C ASP A 163 22.90 -13.74 10.16
N PRO A 164 22.68 -14.43 11.30
CA PRO A 164 21.70 -15.50 11.39
C PRO A 164 20.27 -15.03 11.13
N ASN A 165 19.95 -13.75 11.38
CA ASN A 165 18.63 -13.19 11.08
C ASN A 165 18.44 -13.02 9.57
N LEU A 166 19.49 -12.67 8.82
CA LEU A 166 19.42 -12.56 7.36
C LEU A 166 19.41 -13.93 6.69
N LEU A 167 20.14 -14.90 7.24
CA LEU A 167 20.13 -16.29 6.76
C LEU A 167 18.81 -17.03 7.07
N ASN A 168 18.01 -16.54 8.01
CA ASN A 168 16.67 -17.06 8.34
C ASN A 168 15.60 -15.97 8.21
N PHE A 169 15.76 -15.08 7.22
CA PHE A 169 15.03 -13.81 7.17
C PHE A 169 13.52 -13.95 7.13
N ASN A 170 12.99 -14.97 6.45
CA ASN A 170 11.55 -15.17 6.35
C ASN A 170 10.91 -15.41 7.72
N GLU A 171 11.52 -16.25 8.56
CA GLU A 171 11.03 -16.54 9.91
C GLU A 171 11.24 -15.33 10.82
N TYR A 172 12.43 -14.73 10.78
CA TYR A 172 12.76 -13.53 11.55
C TYR A 172 11.79 -12.37 11.26
N ALA A 173 11.55 -12.05 10.00
CA ALA A 173 10.67 -10.95 9.62
C ALA A 173 9.20 -11.23 9.96
N LYS A 174 8.76 -12.48 9.83
CA LYS A 174 7.41 -12.91 10.25
C LYS A 174 7.23 -12.72 11.75
N GLU A 175 8.20 -13.15 12.55
CA GLU A 175 8.18 -13.00 14.01
C GLU A 175 8.22 -11.52 14.43
N MET A 176 9.10 -10.71 13.84
CA MET A 176 9.19 -9.29 14.15
C MET A 176 7.91 -8.54 13.78
N ASN A 177 7.31 -8.83 12.62
CA ASN A 177 6.04 -8.26 12.23
C ASN A 177 4.91 -8.66 13.19
N PHE A 178 4.90 -9.91 13.64
CA PHE A 178 3.95 -10.37 14.64
C PHE A 178 4.10 -9.59 15.96
N ILE A 179 5.31 -9.48 16.51
CA ILE A 179 5.59 -8.74 17.75
C ILE A 179 5.18 -7.27 17.63
N GLN A 180 5.50 -6.61 16.51
CA GLN A 180 5.13 -5.21 16.29
C GLN A 180 3.60 -5.03 16.28
N ASN A 181 2.88 -5.88 15.55
CA ASN A 181 1.43 -5.79 15.46
C ASN A 181 0.74 -6.19 16.77
N TYR A 182 1.33 -7.11 17.52
CA TYR A 182 0.90 -7.45 18.87
C TYR A 182 1.00 -6.26 19.82
N ASN A 183 2.16 -5.61 19.86
CA ASN A 183 2.36 -4.41 20.68
C ASN A 183 1.37 -3.29 20.31
N ARG A 184 1.13 -3.07 19.02
CA ARG A 184 0.11 -2.11 18.55
C ARG A 184 -1.31 -2.48 18.99
N ALA A 185 -1.66 -3.77 18.96
CA ALA A 185 -2.96 -4.24 19.43
C ALA A 185 -3.14 -4.00 20.93
N VAL A 186 -2.13 -4.30 21.74
CA VAL A 186 -2.14 -4.04 23.20
C VAL A 186 -2.24 -2.54 23.48
N SER A 187 -1.41 -1.70 22.84
CA SER A 187 -1.50 -0.24 23.00
C SER A 187 -2.89 0.30 22.64
N SER A 188 -3.48 -0.16 21.53
CA SER A 188 -4.85 0.22 21.14
C SER A 188 -5.90 -0.20 22.17
N LEU A 189 -5.74 -1.37 22.81
CA LEU A 189 -6.67 -1.82 23.85
C LEU A 189 -6.54 -0.97 25.12
N ILE A 190 -5.32 -0.60 25.51
CA ILE A 190 -5.07 0.28 26.65
C ILE A 190 -5.66 1.67 26.40
N GLU A 191 -5.50 2.22 25.19
CA GLU A 191 -6.13 3.50 24.79
C GLU A 191 -7.66 3.45 24.82
N GLU A 192 -8.24 2.27 24.60
CA GLU A 192 -9.68 1.99 24.75
C GLU A 192 -10.09 1.65 26.19
N GLU A 193 -9.20 1.89 27.17
CA GLU A 193 -9.42 1.67 28.60
C GLU A 193 -9.66 0.20 29.02
N TYR A 194 -9.28 -0.77 28.17
CA TYR A 194 -9.25 -2.18 28.59
C TYR A 194 -8.09 -2.42 29.55
N VAL A 195 -8.36 -3.10 30.66
CA VAL A 195 -7.34 -3.54 31.61
C VAL A 195 -6.78 -4.87 31.12
N ILE A 196 -5.67 -4.80 30.38
CA ILE A 196 -4.93 -5.95 29.89
C ILE A 196 -3.92 -6.37 30.96
N ASP A 197 -3.85 -7.67 31.26
CA ASP A 197 -2.84 -8.20 32.17
C ASP A 197 -1.49 -8.24 31.45
N GLU A 198 -0.61 -7.30 31.77
CA GLU A 198 0.73 -7.21 31.20
C GLU A 198 1.58 -8.47 31.47
N SER A 199 1.21 -9.33 32.42
CA SER A 199 1.90 -10.62 32.64
C SER A 199 1.49 -11.70 31.63
N LEU A 200 0.34 -11.55 30.97
CA LEU A 200 -0.07 -12.35 29.80
C LEU A 200 0.50 -11.76 28.50
N VAL A 201 1.03 -10.53 28.54
CA VAL A 201 1.67 -9.87 27.41
C VAL A 201 3.02 -10.53 27.16
N LEU A 202 3.16 -11.20 26.01
CA LEU A 202 4.35 -11.99 25.59
C LEU A 202 4.60 -13.29 26.38
N SER A 203 3.60 -13.86 27.06
CA SER A 203 3.76 -15.23 27.55
C SER A 203 3.86 -16.21 26.38
N ASP A 204 4.64 -17.28 26.55
CA ASP A 204 4.79 -18.33 25.53
C ASP A 204 3.43 -18.90 25.10
N GLU A 205 2.46 -18.95 26.02
CA GLU A 205 1.10 -19.40 25.77
C GLU A 205 0.33 -18.48 24.81
N VAL A 206 0.38 -17.16 25.03
CA VAL A 206 -0.31 -16.19 24.17
C VAL A 206 0.35 -16.12 22.80
N ILE A 207 1.69 -16.17 22.75
CA ILE A 207 2.45 -16.22 21.49
C ILE A 207 2.11 -17.50 20.72
N GLN A 208 2.11 -18.66 21.38
CA GLN A 208 1.80 -19.93 20.72
C GLN A 208 0.36 -19.97 20.22
N ARG A 209 -0.62 -19.54 21.02
CA ARG A 209 -2.03 -19.52 20.62
C ARG A 209 -2.28 -18.61 19.44
N LEU A 210 -1.64 -17.44 19.40
CA LEU A 210 -1.74 -16.52 18.26
C LEU A 210 -1.03 -17.07 17.01
N LYS A 211 0.08 -17.79 17.18
CA LYS A 211 0.77 -18.53 16.09
C LYS A 211 -0.12 -19.67 15.55
N ASP A 212 -0.75 -20.47 16.42
CA ASP A 212 -1.62 -21.60 16.08
C ASP A 212 -2.90 -21.16 15.35
N ALA A 213 -3.45 -20.02 15.73
CA ALA A 213 -4.59 -19.41 15.05
C ALA A 213 -4.23 -18.80 13.67
N ASN A 214 -2.95 -18.92 13.26
CA ASN A 214 -2.40 -18.45 12.00
C ASN A 214 -2.69 -16.96 11.72
N PHE A 215 -2.74 -16.16 12.79
CA PHE A 215 -2.88 -14.72 12.67
C PHE A 215 -1.56 -14.17 12.13
N ASN A 216 -1.50 -13.90 10.83
CA ASN A 216 -0.32 -13.40 10.11
C ASN A 216 0.04 -11.93 10.50
N GLY A 217 -0.01 -11.58 11.78
CA GLY A 217 0.24 -10.23 12.28
C GLY A 217 -0.92 -9.25 12.04
N VAL A 218 -2.14 -9.71 11.77
CA VAL A 218 -3.27 -8.80 11.55
C VAL A 218 -3.73 -8.24 12.90
N ILE A 219 -3.45 -6.94 13.16
CA ILE A 219 -3.73 -6.25 14.43
C ILE A 219 -5.16 -6.51 14.94
N ARG A 220 -6.17 -6.41 14.07
CA ARG A 220 -7.58 -6.63 14.46
C ARG A 220 -7.82 -8.05 14.98
N GLN A 221 -7.22 -9.06 14.35
CA GLN A 221 -7.36 -10.46 14.77
C GLN A 221 -6.68 -10.67 16.12
N ILE A 222 -5.46 -10.16 16.28
CA ILE A 222 -4.73 -10.20 17.55
C ILE A 222 -5.53 -9.53 18.67
N LYS A 223 -6.08 -8.34 18.40
CA LYS A 223 -6.92 -7.61 19.35
C LYS A 223 -8.16 -8.40 19.78
N ASN A 224 -8.87 -9.01 18.82
CA ASN A 224 -10.04 -9.83 19.13
C ASN A 224 -9.67 -11.05 19.99
N GLU A 225 -8.55 -11.72 19.69
CA GLU A 225 -8.09 -12.85 20.49
C GLU A 225 -7.70 -12.43 21.91
N LEU A 226 -7.01 -11.30 22.06
CA LEU A 226 -6.67 -10.74 23.37
C LEU A 226 -7.92 -10.44 24.21
N LEU A 227 -8.97 -9.90 23.59
CA LEU A 227 -10.25 -9.66 24.27
C LEU A 227 -10.91 -10.97 24.74
N VAL A 228 -10.81 -12.04 23.95
CA VAL A 228 -11.31 -13.37 24.36
C VAL A 228 -10.48 -13.96 25.49
N LEU A 229 -9.16 -13.92 25.39
CA LEU A 229 -8.24 -14.43 26.40
C LEU A 229 -8.45 -13.79 27.79
N HIS A 230 -8.76 -12.49 27.81
CA HIS A 230 -9.03 -11.75 29.04
C HIS A 230 -10.52 -11.81 29.47
N GLY A 231 -11.35 -12.58 28.77
CA GLY A 231 -12.78 -12.76 29.10
C GLY A 231 -13.66 -11.54 28.82
N PHE A 232 -13.17 -10.56 28.06
CA PHE A 232 -13.96 -9.39 27.63
C PHE A 232 -14.89 -9.69 26.47
N LYS A 233 -14.63 -10.77 25.72
CA LYS A 233 -15.49 -11.28 24.63
C LYS A 233 -15.58 -12.79 24.66
N LEU A 234 -16.64 -13.33 24.09
CA LEU A 234 -16.77 -14.76 23.77
C LEU A 234 -16.18 -15.05 22.38
N GLU A 235 -15.68 -16.26 22.15
CA GLU A 235 -15.20 -16.68 20.82
C GLU A 235 -16.29 -16.49 19.73
N SER A 236 -17.56 -16.72 20.08
CA SER A 236 -18.71 -16.51 19.19
C SER A 236 -18.96 -15.06 18.77
N GLU A 237 -18.35 -14.10 19.48
CA GLU A 237 -18.44 -12.66 19.19
C GLU A 237 -17.29 -12.18 18.29
N ILE A 238 -16.31 -13.03 18.02
CA ILE A 238 -15.26 -12.72 17.04
C ILE A 238 -15.83 -12.96 15.65
N GLU A 239 -16.16 -11.87 14.96
CA GLU A 239 -16.37 -11.90 13.52
C GLU A 239 -15.01 -12.14 12.82
N VAL A 240 -14.67 -13.40 12.59
CA VAL A 240 -13.59 -13.76 11.67
C VAL A 240 -14.15 -13.61 10.26
N GLN A 241 -14.03 -12.43 9.68
CA GLN A 241 -14.23 -12.32 8.24
C GLN A 241 -13.15 -13.18 7.58
N SER A 242 -13.60 -14.31 7.01
CA SER A 242 -12.77 -15.18 6.21
C SER A 242 -12.28 -14.40 5.01
N THR A 243 -10.96 -14.33 4.87
CA THR A 243 -10.26 -13.96 3.63
C THR A 243 -10.75 -12.67 3.00
N ASP A 244 -10.25 -11.54 3.53
CA ASP A 244 -10.02 -10.38 2.67
C ASP A 244 -8.84 -10.76 1.77
N THR A 245 -9.09 -11.61 0.76
CA THR A 245 -8.07 -12.04 -0.21
C THR A 245 -7.69 -10.79 -0.97
N ARG A 246 -6.67 -10.10 -0.48
CA ARG A 246 -6.15 -8.88 -1.09
C ARG A 246 -5.76 -9.25 -2.51
N ILE A 247 -6.35 -8.56 -3.49
CA ILE A 247 -5.99 -8.73 -4.89
C ILE A 247 -4.50 -8.38 -5.00
N THR A 248 -3.69 -9.36 -5.40
CA THR A 248 -2.23 -9.23 -5.52
C THR A 248 -1.77 -9.08 -6.96
N SER A 249 -2.66 -9.22 -7.94
CA SER A 249 -2.36 -9.06 -9.35
C SER A 249 -3.54 -8.47 -10.13
N VAL A 250 -3.25 -7.79 -11.24
CA VAL A 250 -4.26 -7.24 -12.15
C VAL A 250 -3.71 -7.18 -13.57
N GLU A 251 -4.57 -7.46 -14.54
CA GLU A 251 -4.30 -7.26 -15.97
C GLU A 251 -5.08 -6.04 -16.45
N ILE A 252 -4.40 -5.11 -17.10
CA ILE A 252 -4.95 -3.85 -17.60
C ILE A 252 -4.70 -3.82 -19.10
N MET A 253 -5.74 -4.18 -19.85
CA MET A 253 -5.66 -4.31 -21.30
C MET A 253 -5.60 -2.94 -21.97
N ASN A 254 -4.82 -2.82 -23.04
CA ASN A 254 -4.85 -1.63 -23.89
C ASN A 254 -6.28 -1.38 -24.39
N GLN A 255 -6.73 -0.14 -24.25
CA GLN A 255 -8.01 0.26 -24.80
C GLN A 255 -7.93 0.33 -26.33
N LYS A 256 -8.97 -0.15 -27.00
CA LYS A 256 -9.04 -0.23 -28.48
C LYS A 256 -9.38 1.10 -29.13
#